data_AF-D7NC71-F1
#
_entry.id   AF-D7NC71-F1
#
_cell.length_a   1.000
_cell.length_b   1.000
_cell.length_c   1.000
_cell.angle_alpha   90.00
_cell.angle_beta   90.00
_cell.angle_gamma   90.00
#
_symmetry.space_group_name_H-M   'P 1'
#
loop_
_entity.id
_entity.type
_entity.pdbx_description
1 polymer ?
#
loop_
_entity_poly.entity_id
_entity_poly.type
_entity_poly.pdbx_seq_one_letter_code
_entity_poly.pdbx_strand_id
1 'polypeptide(L)'
;MSKIMKKLLYSLFLMAITAMTFTSCENVPEPYDNPNGNKEKPTPGAKIEPAGKGTEADPYNVAAAMQLLKAAKADEPTAPMYVRGKIVEIQGVETKTYGNANYYIADSKDATQKLYIFQSLYLGKKRFTSENQIKVGDDVVVYGPFVNFKGNKPETVGKGATYIHMLNGQTSGGETPAVDKEEGDGTAASPFNVAAALAKGNAKNVYTKGFIVGYIYGKKASEGAVFNADTYTVETNVLIATNANETKLSKCVAVQLPKGAVREGLNLKAHKQNYKQEVVLYGDIDKYFGMAGIKNLTYA
;
A
#
# COMPACT_ATOMS: atom_id res chain seq x y z
N MET A 1 56.94 7.94 55.31
CA MET A 1 57.41 6.78 54.53
C MET A 1 57.60 7.23 53.09
N SER A 2 58.83 7.61 52.71
CA SER A 2 59.78 6.80 51.93
C SER A 2 59.29 6.61 50.48
N LYS A 3 59.83 7.34 49.48
CA LYS A 3 61.00 6.95 48.65
C LYS A 3 60.73 5.59 47.95
N ILE A 4 60.88 5.38 46.64
CA ILE A 4 61.94 5.83 45.73
C ILE A 4 61.56 5.39 44.31
N MET A 5 61.66 6.29 43.33
CA MET A 5 61.94 5.94 41.93
C MET A 5 63.36 5.42 41.83
N LYS A 6 63.61 4.43 40.97
CA LYS A 6 64.85 4.21 40.17
C LYS A 6 64.73 2.83 39.51
N LYS A 7 65.15 2.57 38.27
CA LYS A 7 65.73 3.34 37.15
C LYS A 7 66.06 2.26 36.08
N LEU A 8 66.00 2.63 34.79
CA LEU A 8 66.96 2.23 33.72
C LEU A 8 66.98 0.75 33.27
N LEU A 9 67.15 0.33 32.01
CA LEU A 9 67.59 0.93 30.75
C LEU A 9 67.37 -0.05 29.56
N TYR A 10 67.25 0.52 28.36
CA TYR A 10 67.61 0.04 27.02
C TYR A 10 66.95 -1.22 26.39
N SER A 11 66.25 -1.03 25.28
CA SER A 11 66.74 -1.49 23.96
C SER A 11 65.97 -0.83 22.80
N LEU A 12 66.72 -0.21 21.88
CA LEU A 12 66.26 0.25 20.58
C LEU A 12 65.88 -0.96 19.71
N PHE A 13 64.73 -0.92 19.05
CA PHE A 13 64.58 -1.58 17.76
C PHE A 13 63.73 -0.68 16.84
N LEU A 14 64.42 0.05 15.95
CA LEU A 14 63.80 0.64 14.77
C LEU A 14 63.30 -0.50 13.89
N MET A 15 62.01 -0.49 13.54
CA MET A 15 61.50 -1.30 12.44
C MET A 15 60.91 -0.34 11.40
N ALA A 16 61.63 -0.18 10.29
CA ALA A 16 61.17 0.56 9.12
C ALA A 16 60.06 -0.26 8.45
N ILE A 17 58.82 0.22 8.51
CA ILE A 17 57.72 -0.32 7.72
C ILE A 17 57.62 0.55 6.47
N THR A 18 58.18 0.03 5.37
CA THR A 18 57.95 0.56 4.02
C THR A 18 56.44 0.57 3.75
N ALA A 19 55.88 1.74 3.55
CA ALA A 19 54.51 1.90 3.08
C ALA A 19 54.40 1.35 1.65
N MET A 20 53.95 0.11 1.51
CA MET A 20 53.40 -0.36 0.24
C MET A 20 51.97 0.17 0.14
N THR A 21 51.80 1.25 -0.62
CA THR A 21 50.48 1.66 -1.09
C THR A 21 49.95 0.59 -2.02
N PHE A 22 49.09 -0.30 -1.51
CA PHE A 22 48.22 -1.07 -2.37
C PHE A 22 47.21 -0.09 -2.98
N THR A 23 47.45 0.33 -4.22
CA THR A 23 46.40 0.87 -5.08
C THR A 23 45.40 -0.25 -5.31
N SER A 24 44.37 -0.29 -4.47
CA SER A 24 43.24 -1.17 -4.67
C SER A 24 42.57 -0.75 -5.98
N CYS A 25 42.69 -1.64 -6.96
CA CYS A 25 41.97 -1.77 -8.22
C CYS A 25 41.42 -0.47 -8.84
N GLU A 26 42.05 -0.11 -9.94
CA GLU A 26 41.53 0.77 -10.98
C GLU A 26 40.04 0.51 -11.23
N ASN A 27 39.31 1.62 -11.29
CA ASN A 27 37.96 1.70 -11.81
C ASN A 27 37.96 1.20 -13.26
N VAL A 28 37.67 -0.08 -13.48
CA VAL A 28 37.42 -0.63 -14.82
C VAL A 28 36.11 -0.02 -15.31
N PRO A 29 36.12 0.84 -16.35
CA PRO A 29 34.89 1.41 -16.86
C PRO A 29 33.99 0.28 -17.38
N GLU A 30 32.73 0.32 -16.99
CA GLU A 30 31.73 -0.62 -17.50
C GLU A 30 31.69 -0.53 -19.04
N PRO A 31 31.82 -1.64 -19.79
CA PRO A 31 32.06 -1.60 -21.23
C PRO A 31 30.83 -1.20 -22.08
N TYR A 32 29.75 -0.73 -21.46
CA TYR A 32 28.56 -0.20 -22.13
C TYR A 32 27.68 0.59 -21.17
N ASP A 33 27.10 1.70 -21.65
CA ASP A 33 26.11 2.49 -20.90
C ASP A 33 24.89 1.63 -20.54
N ASN A 34 24.72 1.37 -19.24
CA ASN A 34 23.52 0.71 -18.73
C ASN A 34 22.39 1.75 -18.57
N PRO A 35 21.30 1.66 -19.36
CA PRO A 35 20.22 2.66 -19.34
C PRO A 35 19.33 2.60 -18.08
N ASN A 36 19.68 1.76 -17.09
CA ASN A 36 18.97 1.61 -15.82
C ASN A 36 19.76 2.13 -14.61
N GLY A 37 20.65 3.12 -14.80
CA GLY A 37 21.50 3.70 -13.77
C GLY A 37 20.81 4.32 -12.54
N ASN A 38 19.48 4.42 -12.50
CA ASN A 38 18.73 4.86 -11.31
C ASN A 38 17.65 3.85 -10.92
N LYS A 39 18.04 2.70 -10.38
CA LYS A 39 17.20 2.03 -9.39
C LYS A 39 17.73 2.41 -8.02
N GLU A 40 17.04 3.33 -7.36
CA GLU A 40 17.21 3.53 -5.93
C GLU A 40 17.10 2.17 -5.26
N LYS A 41 18.22 1.71 -4.70
CA LYS A 41 18.25 0.60 -3.77
C LYS A 41 17.39 1.06 -2.57
N PRO A 42 16.27 0.40 -2.24
CA PRO A 42 15.50 0.79 -1.07
C PRO A 42 16.43 0.66 0.13
N THR A 43 16.72 1.78 0.78
CA THR A 43 17.53 1.80 2.00
C THR A 43 16.65 1.21 3.10
N PRO A 44 17.00 0.05 3.68
CA PRO A 44 16.28 -0.45 4.84
C PRO A 44 16.39 0.60 5.95
N GLY A 45 15.26 1.13 6.41
CA GLY A 45 15.22 2.13 7.49
C GLY A 45 15.20 3.60 7.06
N ALA A 46 14.71 3.95 5.87
CA ALA A 46 14.37 5.33 5.56
C ALA A 46 13.42 5.88 6.65
N LYS A 47 13.86 6.93 7.36
CA LYS A 47 13.06 7.63 8.36
C LYS A 47 11.89 8.31 7.64
N ILE A 48 10.68 7.87 7.92
CA ILE A 48 9.47 8.44 7.32
C ILE A 48 9.11 9.69 8.09
N GLU A 49 8.98 10.82 7.39
CA GLU A 49 8.66 12.11 8.00
C GLU A 49 7.21 12.11 8.55
N PRO A 50 6.98 12.68 9.75
CA PRO A 50 5.65 12.94 10.29
C PRO A 50 4.77 13.73 9.31
N ALA A 51 3.54 13.26 9.07
CA ALA A 51 2.59 13.92 8.18
C ALA A 51 1.13 13.75 8.65
N GLY A 52 0.27 14.65 8.16
CA GLY A 52 -1.17 14.66 8.40
C GLY A 52 -1.59 15.55 9.56
N LYS A 53 -2.90 15.71 9.74
CA LYS A 53 -3.53 16.55 10.78
C LYS A 53 -4.40 15.77 11.76
N GLY A 54 -4.49 14.44 11.61
CA GLY A 54 -5.31 13.58 12.46
C GLY A 54 -6.81 13.70 12.22
N THR A 55 -7.21 14.32 11.11
CA THR A 55 -8.62 14.48 10.70
C THR A 55 -9.00 13.36 9.72
N GLU A 56 -10.30 13.17 9.45
CA GLU A 56 -10.75 12.15 8.50
C GLU A 56 -10.19 12.38 7.08
N ALA A 57 -10.19 13.64 6.62
CA ALA A 57 -9.69 14.01 5.31
C ALA A 57 -8.15 14.02 5.23
N ASP A 58 -7.47 14.17 6.38
CA ASP A 58 -6.02 14.22 6.47
C ASP A 58 -5.52 13.46 7.73
N PRO A 59 -5.57 12.11 7.71
CA PRO A 59 -5.16 11.28 8.84
C PRO A 59 -3.67 11.42 9.13
N TYR A 60 -3.29 11.31 10.40
CA TYR A 60 -1.88 11.17 10.74
C TYR A 60 -1.30 9.90 10.14
N ASN A 61 -0.07 9.96 9.63
CA ASN A 61 0.73 8.76 9.42
C ASN A 61 1.25 8.22 10.77
N VAL A 62 1.83 7.02 10.78
CA VAL A 62 2.31 6.36 12.01
C VAL A 62 3.44 7.17 12.65
N ALA A 63 4.36 7.74 11.85
CA ALA A 63 5.42 8.62 12.35
C ALA A 63 4.86 9.82 13.16
N ALA A 64 3.85 10.52 12.64
CA ALA A 64 3.22 11.66 13.33
C ALA A 64 2.47 11.23 14.59
N ALA A 65 1.67 10.16 14.52
CA ALA A 65 0.95 9.66 15.69
C ALA A 65 1.92 9.25 16.81
N MET A 66 3.01 8.57 16.47
CA MET A 66 4.02 8.16 17.43
C MET A 66 4.78 9.35 18.04
N GLN A 67 5.07 10.39 17.26
CA GLN A 67 5.70 11.61 17.80
C GLN A 67 4.78 12.28 18.82
N LEU A 68 3.49 12.43 18.50
CA LEU A 68 2.51 13.01 19.41
C LEU A 68 2.37 12.18 20.68
N LEU A 69 2.23 10.86 20.56
CA LEU A 69 2.02 9.98 21.71
C LEU A 69 3.24 9.87 22.62
N LYS A 70 4.46 9.87 22.08
CA LYS A 70 5.68 9.88 22.90
C LYS A 70 5.84 11.18 23.71
N ALA A 71 5.30 12.29 23.23
CA ALA A 71 5.28 13.56 23.94
C ALA A 71 4.09 13.70 24.91
N ALA A 72 3.08 12.84 24.78
CA ALA A 72 1.91 12.86 25.64
C ALA A 72 2.23 12.35 27.06
N LYS A 73 1.49 12.88 28.04
CA LYS A 73 1.55 12.40 29.41
C LYS A 73 1.15 10.93 29.49
N ALA A 74 1.76 10.22 30.44
CA ALA A 74 1.45 8.82 30.69
C ALA A 74 -0.03 8.64 31.03
N ASP A 75 -0.65 7.61 30.42
CA ASP A 75 -2.00 7.15 30.73
C ASP A 75 -3.13 8.17 30.55
N GLU A 76 -2.86 9.33 29.92
CA GLU A 76 -3.86 10.32 29.55
C GLU A 76 -4.31 10.08 28.10
N PRO A 77 -5.58 9.73 27.85
CA PRO A 77 -6.09 9.56 26.50
C PRO A 77 -6.05 10.86 25.70
N THR A 78 -5.68 10.76 24.43
CA THR A 78 -5.84 11.86 23.48
C THR A 78 -7.31 12.10 23.16
N ALA A 79 -7.63 13.26 22.60
CA ALA A 79 -8.85 13.39 21.80
C ALA A 79 -8.84 12.33 20.66
N PRO A 80 -10.01 11.85 20.20
CA PRO A 80 -10.07 10.93 19.07
C PRO A 80 -9.43 11.52 17.81
N MET A 81 -8.61 10.72 17.13
CA MET A 81 -7.92 11.11 15.89
C MET A 81 -7.95 9.97 14.87
N TYR A 82 -7.66 10.30 13.62
CA TYR A 82 -7.51 9.34 12.53
C TYR A 82 -6.02 9.06 12.28
N VAL A 83 -5.63 7.78 12.30
CA VAL A 83 -4.25 7.34 12.01
C VAL A 83 -4.27 6.32 10.89
N ARG A 84 -3.59 6.63 9.79
CA ARG A 84 -3.40 5.73 8.65
C ARG A 84 -2.14 4.89 8.81
N GLY A 85 -2.17 3.66 8.32
CA GLY A 85 -1.00 2.79 8.24
C GLY A 85 -1.31 1.46 7.58
N LYS A 86 -0.27 0.66 7.36
CA LYS A 86 -0.37 -0.70 6.85
C LYS A 86 -0.27 -1.69 8.01
N ILE A 87 -1.15 -2.69 8.08
CA ILE A 87 -1.03 -3.79 9.05
C ILE A 87 0.23 -4.57 8.73
N VAL A 88 1.17 -4.61 9.67
CA VAL A 88 2.45 -5.32 9.52
C VAL A 88 2.55 -6.57 10.39
N GLU A 89 1.64 -6.72 11.36
CA GLU A 89 1.63 -7.85 12.29
C GLU A 89 0.27 -7.96 12.96
N ILE A 90 -0.29 -9.17 13.07
CA ILE A 90 -1.54 -9.43 13.78
C ILE A 90 -1.20 -10.27 15.01
N GLN A 91 -1.51 -9.73 16.18
CA GLN A 91 -1.30 -10.39 17.47
C GLN A 91 -2.49 -11.27 17.86
N GLY A 92 -3.69 -10.94 17.39
CA GLY A 92 -4.86 -11.79 17.51
C GLY A 92 -6.17 -11.07 17.15
N VAL A 93 -7.16 -11.84 16.71
CA VAL A 93 -8.53 -11.39 16.49
C VAL A 93 -9.44 -12.25 17.36
N GLU A 94 -10.02 -11.66 18.39
CA GLU A 94 -10.93 -12.34 19.31
C GLU A 94 -12.36 -12.17 18.79
N THR A 95 -13.06 -13.27 18.52
CA THR A 95 -14.40 -13.25 17.88
C THR A 95 -15.54 -13.73 18.76
N LYS A 96 -15.25 -14.29 19.95
CA LYS A 96 -16.24 -14.98 20.79
C LYS A 96 -16.85 -14.05 21.83
N THR A 97 -16.06 -13.19 22.47
CA THR A 97 -16.48 -12.45 23.67
C THR A 97 -16.62 -10.96 23.38
N TYR A 98 -15.53 -10.35 22.95
CA TYR A 98 -15.39 -8.92 22.77
C TYR A 98 -15.44 -8.53 21.31
N GLY A 99 -15.01 -9.40 20.39
CA GLY A 99 -15.05 -9.10 18.97
C GLY A 99 -14.04 -8.03 18.57
N ASN A 100 -12.85 -8.04 19.15
CA ASN A 100 -11.83 -7.01 18.95
C ASN A 100 -10.49 -7.61 18.49
N ALA A 101 -9.63 -6.78 17.92
CA ALA A 101 -8.35 -7.19 17.36
C ALA A 101 -7.18 -6.42 17.97
N ASN A 102 -6.05 -7.12 18.07
CA ASN A 102 -4.75 -6.61 18.46
C ASN A 102 -3.78 -6.76 17.29
N TYR A 103 -3.17 -5.68 16.83
CA TYR A 103 -2.28 -5.70 15.66
C TYR A 103 -1.34 -4.49 15.67
N TYR A 104 -0.32 -4.51 14.81
CA TYR A 104 0.58 -3.38 14.60
C TYR A 104 0.39 -2.79 13.21
N ILE A 105 0.41 -1.47 13.14
CA ILE A 105 0.47 -0.72 11.88
C ILE A 105 1.82 -0.01 11.74
N ALA A 106 2.26 0.19 10.51
CA ALA A 106 3.45 0.97 10.17
C ALA A 106 3.22 1.80 8.89
N ASP A 107 4.06 2.81 8.65
CA ASP A 107 3.95 3.64 7.45
C ASP A 107 4.30 2.90 6.16
N SER A 108 5.12 1.85 6.25
CA SER A 108 5.44 0.95 5.15
C SER A 108 5.74 -0.45 5.68
N LYS A 109 5.78 -1.44 4.78
CA LYS A 109 6.14 -2.83 5.14
C LYS A 109 7.57 -2.96 5.69
N ASP A 110 8.45 -2.03 5.33
CA ASP A 110 9.87 -2.02 5.68
C ASP A 110 10.18 -1.04 6.83
N ALA A 111 9.16 -0.35 7.36
CA ALA A 111 9.32 0.59 8.46
C ALA A 111 9.62 -0.15 9.78
N THR A 112 10.64 0.33 10.48
CA THR A 112 11.04 -0.23 11.79
C THR A 112 10.13 0.25 12.92
N GLN A 113 9.54 1.44 12.77
CA GLN A 113 8.59 2.01 13.72
C GLN A 113 7.19 1.46 13.45
N LYS A 114 6.63 0.82 14.48
CA LYS A 114 5.26 0.30 14.49
C LYS A 114 4.45 0.98 15.60
N LEU A 115 3.15 1.16 15.38
CA LEU A 115 2.19 1.59 16.38
C LEU A 115 1.26 0.42 16.71
N TYR A 116 1.08 0.16 18.00
CA TYR A 116 0.23 -0.93 18.47
C TYR A 116 -1.23 -0.48 18.52
N ILE A 117 -2.10 -1.27 17.91
CA ILE A 117 -3.54 -1.10 17.94
C ILE A 117 -4.10 -2.18 18.87
N PHE A 118 -4.55 -1.75 20.03
CA PHE A 118 -5.05 -2.56 21.13
C PHE A 118 -6.57 -2.55 21.19
N GLN A 119 -7.18 -3.74 21.14
CA GLN A 119 -8.62 -3.99 21.28
C GLN A 119 -9.49 -3.10 20.38
N SER A 120 -9.09 -2.92 19.13
CA SER A 120 -9.87 -2.16 18.14
C SER A 120 -11.02 -3.00 17.58
N LEU A 121 -12.16 -2.36 17.31
CA LEU A 121 -13.31 -2.96 16.63
C LEU A 121 -13.16 -2.90 15.11
N TYR A 122 -13.97 -3.69 14.41
CA TYR A 122 -14.00 -3.72 12.94
C TYR A 122 -14.72 -2.49 12.36
N LEU A 123 -14.79 -2.41 11.03
CA LEU A 123 -15.56 -1.40 10.30
C LEU A 123 -16.94 -1.20 10.90
N GLY A 124 -17.30 0.07 11.08
CA GLY A 124 -18.61 0.48 11.61
C GLY A 124 -18.75 0.29 13.10
N LYS A 125 -17.61 0.22 13.79
CA LYS A 125 -17.55 -0.05 15.23
C LYS A 125 -18.24 -1.38 15.57
N LYS A 126 -18.26 -2.32 14.61
CA LYS A 126 -18.83 -3.65 14.78
C LYS A 126 -17.77 -4.60 15.34
N ARG A 127 -18.25 -5.68 15.96
CA ARG A 127 -17.38 -6.78 16.38
C ARG A 127 -16.76 -7.47 15.18
N PHE A 128 -15.51 -7.90 15.32
CA PHE A 128 -14.93 -8.91 14.44
C PHE A 128 -15.71 -10.23 14.57
N THR A 129 -16.02 -10.84 13.44
CA THR A 129 -16.72 -12.12 13.30
C THR A 129 -15.82 -13.20 12.68
N SER A 130 -14.68 -12.82 12.12
CA SER A 130 -13.68 -13.75 11.58
C SER A 130 -12.27 -13.15 11.64
N GLU A 131 -11.28 -14.00 11.88
CA GLU A 131 -9.86 -13.62 11.90
C GLU A 131 -9.38 -13.11 10.54
N ASN A 132 -9.99 -13.57 9.44
CA ASN A 132 -9.62 -13.21 8.07
C ASN A 132 -10.19 -11.87 7.60
N GLN A 133 -10.95 -11.16 8.44
CA GLN A 133 -11.46 -9.82 8.11
C GLN A 133 -10.34 -8.77 8.00
N ILE A 134 -9.17 -9.06 8.54
CA ILE A 134 -7.93 -8.31 8.37
C ILE A 134 -6.78 -9.26 8.08
N LYS A 135 -5.75 -8.78 7.38
CA LYS A 135 -4.49 -9.51 7.15
C LYS A 135 -3.30 -8.56 7.13
N VAL A 136 -2.12 -9.11 7.35
CA VAL A 136 -0.86 -8.39 7.10
C VAL A 136 -0.84 -7.90 5.66
N GLY A 137 -0.46 -6.64 5.46
CA GLY A 137 -0.43 -5.94 4.18
C GLY A 137 -1.62 -5.00 3.95
N ASP A 138 -2.72 -5.15 4.69
CA ASP A 138 -3.90 -4.28 4.56
C ASP A 138 -3.59 -2.83 4.92
N ASP A 139 -4.11 -1.90 4.11
CA ASP A 139 -4.11 -0.48 4.42
C ASP A 139 -5.31 -0.14 5.30
N VAL A 140 -5.08 0.57 6.39
CA VAL A 140 -6.13 0.94 7.35
C VAL A 140 -6.06 2.41 7.74
N VAL A 141 -7.22 2.97 8.06
CA VAL A 141 -7.34 4.17 8.90
C VAL A 141 -8.04 3.75 10.19
N VAL A 142 -7.37 3.90 11.32
CA VAL A 142 -7.93 3.64 12.65
C VAL A 142 -8.42 4.95 13.23
N TYR A 143 -9.62 4.93 13.81
CA TYR A 143 -10.20 6.09 14.50
C TYR A 143 -10.44 5.78 15.97
N GLY A 144 -10.11 6.76 16.81
CA GLY A 144 -10.45 6.77 18.24
C GLY A 144 -9.34 7.37 19.09
N PRO A 145 -9.49 7.33 20.42
CA PRO A 145 -8.48 7.84 21.34
C PRO A 145 -7.27 6.91 21.43
N PHE A 146 -6.09 7.51 21.56
CA PHE A 146 -4.82 6.83 21.80
C PHE A 146 -4.27 7.21 23.17
N VAL A 147 -3.26 6.49 23.64
CA VAL A 147 -2.65 6.71 24.95
C VAL A 147 -1.17 6.36 24.90
N ASN A 148 -0.37 7.07 25.69
CA ASN A 148 0.98 6.63 26.03
C ASN A 148 0.91 5.77 27.29
N PHE A 149 0.57 4.49 27.12
CA PHE A 149 0.33 3.59 28.24
C PHE A 149 1.61 3.46 29.07
N LYS A 150 1.51 3.72 30.37
CA LYS A 150 2.62 3.77 31.33
C LYS A 150 3.79 4.68 30.91
N GLY A 151 3.52 5.65 30.04
CA GLY A 151 4.50 6.65 29.60
C GLY A 151 5.54 6.16 28.59
N ASN A 152 5.51 4.90 28.16
CA ASN A 152 6.48 4.36 27.22
C ASN A 152 5.88 3.46 26.12
N LYS A 153 4.56 3.25 26.12
CA LYS A 153 3.88 2.36 25.19
C LYS A 153 2.76 3.10 24.46
N PRO A 154 3.07 3.81 23.36
CA PRO A 154 2.07 4.35 22.46
C PRO A 154 1.15 3.25 21.90
N GLU A 155 -0.14 3.34 22.18
CA GLU A 155 -1.16 2.43 21.69
C GLU A 155 -2.56 3.07 21.65
N THR A 156 -3.55 2.37 21.11
CA THR A 156 -4.95 2.79 21.25
C THR A 156 -5.49 2.53 22.66
N VAL A 157 -6.46 3.34 23.09
CA VAL A 157 -7.21 3.02 24.32
C VAL A 157 -8.00 1.72 24.11
N GLY A 158 -7.96 0.84 25.12
CA GLY A 158 -8.60 -0.48 25.06
C GLY A 158 -10.13 -0.44 25.18
N LYS A 159 -10.72 -1.63 25.43
CA LYS A 159 -12.18 -1.83 25.61
C LYS A 159 -13.03 -1.43 24.39
N GLY A 160 -12.51 -1.56 23.17
CA GLY A 160 -13.27 -1.23 21.95
C GLY A 160 -13.51 0.26 21.77
N ALA A 161 -12.71 1.12 22.40
CA ALA A 161 -12.80 2.58 22.25
C ALA A 161 -12.40 3.04 20.84
N THR A 162 -11.66 2.21 20.11
CA THR A 162 -11.20 2.47 18.74
C THR A 162 -11.80 1.47 17.76
N TYR A 163 -11.81 1.84 16.48
CA TYR A 163 -12.23 0.96 15.41
C TYR A 163 -11.49 1.26 14.12
N ILE A 164 -11.48 0.29 13.20
CA ILE A 164 -11.05 0.52 11.82
C ILE A 164 -12.10 1.40 11.15
N HIS A 165 -11.77 2.65 10.83
CA HIS A 165 -12.62 3.56 10.08
C HIS A 165 -12.59 3.22 8.58
N MET A 166 -11.42 2.87 8.05
CA MET A 166 -11.24 2.43 6.67
C MET A 166 -10.35 1.19 6.58
N LEU A 167 -10.69 0.24 5.72
CA LEU A 167 -9.90 -0.95 5.39
C LEU A 167 -9.79 -1.10 3.87
N ASN A 168 -8.58 -0.99 3.32
CA ASN A 168 -8.31 -1.07 1.88
C ASN A 168 -9.27 -0.20 1.03
N GLY A 169 -9.54 1.03 1.48
CA GLY A 169 -10.47 1.94 0.81
C GLY A 169 -11.95 1.71 1.11
N GLN A 170 -12.32 0.71 1.93
CA GLN A 170 -13.71 0.47 2.37
C GLN A 170 -13.98 1.15 3.70
N THR A 171 -15.13 1.81 3.85
CA THR A 171 -15.61 2.41 5.12
C THR A 171 -16.91 1.76 5.57
N SER A 172 -17.31 1.98 6.82
CA SER A 172 -18.59 1.51 7.34
C SER A 172 -19.78 2.12 6.59
N GLY A 173 -20.54 1.29 5.88
CA GLY A 173 -21.61 1.72 4.98
C GLY A 173 -21.32 1.32 3.53
N GLY A 174 -20.05 1.03 3.22
CA GLY A 174 -19.70 0.11 2.14
C GLY A 174 -19.87 -1.31 2.63
N GLU A 175 -20.58 -2.11 1.87
CA GLU A 175 -20.83 -3.53 2.16
C GLU A 175 -19.53 -4.25 2.54
N THR A 176 -19.62 -5.22 3.47
CA THR A 176 -18.75 -6.41 3.54
C THR A 176 -18.23 -6.69 2.12
N PRO A 177 -16.93 -6.91 1.82
CA PRO A 177 -16.50 -7.08 0.44
C PRO A 177 -17.39 -8.13 -0.20
N ALA A 178 -18.37 -7.63 -0.96
CA ALA A 178 -19.26 -8.49 -1.67
C ALA A 178 -18.30 -9.24 -2.58
N VAL A 179 -18.52 -10.54 -2.72
CA VAL A 179 -18.25 -11.09 -4.03
C VAL A 179 -19.08 -10.19 -4.94
N ASP A 180 -18.39 -9.34 -5.71
CA ASP A 180 -19.05 -8.38 -6.59
C ASP A 180 -20.09 -9.19 -7.35
N LYS A 181 -21.38 -8.91 -7.13
CA LYS A 181 -22.43 -9.74 -7.71
C LYS A 181 -22.34 -9.59 -9.23
N GLU A 182 -22.39 -10.69 -9.95
CA GLU A 182 -22.43 -10.65 -11.42
C GLU A 182 -23.73 -9.97 -11.87
N GLU A 183 -23.61 -8.88 -12.63
CA GLU A 183 -24.76 -8.11 -13.11
C GLU A 183 -24.55 -7.71 -14.58
N GLY A 184 -25.67 -7.46 -15.25
CA GLY A 184 -25.71 -7.11 -16.67
C GLY A 184 -25.87 -8.32 -17.59
N ASP A 185 -26.35 -8.06 -18.79
CA ASP A 185 -26.47 -9.05 -19.87
C ASP A 185 -25.53 -8.76 -21.06
N GLY A 186 -24.74 -7.69 -20.97
CA GLY A 186 -23.77 -7.28 -21.98
C GLY A 186 -24.36 -6.43 -23.10
N THR A 187 -25.63 -6.03 -22.99
CA THR A 187 -26.26 -5.06 -23.90
C THR A 187 -25.94 -3.62 -23.51
N ALA A 188 -26.16 -2.66 -24.41
CA ALA A 188 -25.97 -1.24 -24.11
C ALA A 188 -26.84 -0.76 -22.93
N ALA A 189 -28.06 -1.30 -22.81
CA ALA A 189 -28.99 -0.97 -21.74
C ALA A 189 -28.62 -1.63 -20.39
N SER A 190 -27.89 -2.74 -20.44
CA SER A 190 -27.50 -3.51 -19.26
C SER A 190 -26.06 -4.07 -19.43
N PRO A 191 -25.03 -3.19 -19.42
CA PRO A 191 -23.64 -3.62 -19.55
C PRO A 191 -23.25 -4.59 -18.45
N PHE A 192 -22.40 -5.57 -18.77
CA PHE A 192 -21.78 -6.39 -17.74
C PHE A 192 -21.01 -5.51 -16.76
N ASN A 193 -21.13 -5.75 -15.46
CA ASN A 193 -20.14 -5.24 -14.52
C ASN A 193 -18.85 -6.08 -14.59
N VAL A 194 -17.79 -5.64 -13.89
CA VAL A 194 -16.48 -6.33 -13.96
C VAL A 194 -16.57 -7.76 -13.43
N ALA A 195 -17.39 -8.02 -12.42
CA ALA A 195 -17.63 -9.37 -11.91
C ALA A 195 -18.22 -10.31 -12.98
N ALA A 196 -19.27 -9.87 -13.68
CA ALA A 196 -19.85 -10.62 -14.78
C ALA A 196 -18.85 -10.84 -15.92
N ALA A 197 -18.04 -9.83 -16.24
CA ALA A 197 -17.00 -9.97 -17.27
C ALA A 197 -15.94 -11.01 -16.90
N LEU A 198 -15.50 -11.04 -15.64
CA LEU A 198 -14.59 -12.05 -15.09
C LEU A 198 -15.19 -13.46 -15.19
N ALA A 199 -16.46 -13.60 -14.81
CA ALA A 199 -17.17 -14.88 -14.83
C ALA A 199 -17.43 -15.40 -16.25
N LYS A 200 -17.67 -14.50 -17.23
CA LYS A 200 -17.89 -14.88 -18.63
C LYS A 200 -16.67 -15.54 -19.25
N GLY A 201 -15.47 -15.05 -18.97
CA GLY A 201 -14.21 -15.56 -19.52
C GLY A 201 -14.00 -15.24 -21.01
N ASN A 202 -15.04 -15.35 -21.85
CA ASN A 202 -15.06 -14.87 -23.23
C ASN A 202 -16.45 -14.34 -23.66
N ALA A 203 -16.46 -13.31 -24.49
CA ALA A 203 -17.65 -12.78 -25.17
C ALA A 203 -17.22 -11.85 -26.30
N LYS A 204 -18.06 -11.67 -27.33
CA LYS A 204 -17.78 -10.73 -28.42
C LYS A 204 -18.85 -9.66 -28.49
N ASN A 205 -18.46 -8.44 -28.86
CA ASN A 205 -19.39 -7.33 -29.10
C ASN A 205 -20.34 -7.08 -27.91
N VAL A 206 -19.79 -6.94 -26.72
CA VAL A 206 -20.56 -6.70 -25.48
C VAL A 206 -20.18 -5.38 -24.82
N TYR A 207 -21.12 -4.82 -24.08
CA TYR A 207 -20.90 -3.68 -23.22
C TYR A 207 -20.44 -4.14 -21.83
N THR A 208 -19.37 -3.54 -21.33
CA THR A 208 -18.88 -3.74 -19.96
C THR A 208 -18.71 -2.39 -19.26
N LYS A 209 -19.15 -2.27 -18.02
CA LYS A 209 -18.96 -1.09 -17.18
C LYS A 209 -18.02 -1.36 -16.00
N GLY A 210 -17.27 -0.35 -15.59
CA GLY A 210 -16.41 -0.41 -14.40
C GLY A 210 -15.65 0.89 -14.16
N PHE A 211 -15.06 1.01 -12.98
CA PHE A 211 -14.20 2.14 -12.63
C PHE A 211 -12.77 1.88 -13.09
N ILE A 212 -12.12 2.89 -13.66
CA ILE A 212 -10.69 2.82 -13.98
C ILE A 212 -9.88 2.87 -12.68
N VAL A 213 -9.24 1.77 -12.31
CA VAL A 213 -8.51 1.64 -11.03
C VAL A 213 -6.99 1.57 -11.21
N GLY A 214 -6.49 1.58 -12.44
CA GLY A 214 -5.06 1.49 -12.67
C GLY A 214 -4.68 1.25 -14.13
N TYR A 215 -3.46 0.75 -14.32
CA TYR A 215 -2.90 0.33 -15.61
C TYR A 215 -1.84 -0.75 -15.38
N ILE A 216 -1.33 -1.33 -16.47
CA ILE A 216 -0.30 -2.36 -16.48
C ILE A 216 0.93 -1.84 -17.22
N TYR A 217 2.06 -1.85 -16.53
CA TYR A 217 3.39 -1.69 -17.11
C TYR A 217 3.95 -3.05 -17.57
N GLY A 218 4.78 -3.04 -18.62
CA GLY A 218 5.45 -4.25 -19.11
C GLY A 218 4.50 -5.22 -19.83
N LYS A 219 4.70 -6.53 -19.64
CA LYS A 219 4.07 -7.60 -20.44
C LYS A 219 3.09 -8.49 -19.67
N LYS A 220 3.01 -8.37 -18.34
CA LYS A 220 2.17 -9.22 -17.49
C LYS A 220 1.56 -8.42 -16.35
N ALA A 221 0.27 -8.63 -16.12
CA ALA A 221 -0.43 -7.92 -15.07
C ALA A 221 0.12 -8.24 -13.66
N SER A 222 0.50 -9.49 -13.41
CA SER A 222 1.05 -9.95 -12.13
C SER A 222 2.38 -9.29 -11.74
N GLU A 223 3.10 -8.71 -12.70
CA GLU A 223 4.41 -8.09 -12.50
C GLU A 223 4.36 -6.56 -12.62
N GLY A 224 3.30 -6.01 -13.21
CA GLY A 224 3.27 -4.61 -13.62
C GLY A 224 1.96 -3.86 -13.40
N ALA A 225 0.98 -4.44 -12.70
CA ALA A 225 -0.24 -3.72 -12.31
C ALA A 225 0.10 -2.58 -11.33
N VAL A 226 -0.40 -1.38 -11.61
CA VAL A 226 -0.23 -0.17 -10.80
C VAL A 226 -1.60 0.44 -10.53
N PHE A 227 -1.92 0.70 -9.25
CA PHE A 227 -3.22 1.19 -8.77
C PHE A 227 -3.12 2.59 -8.15
N ASN A 228 -2.36 3.50 -8.75
CA ASN A 228 -2.22 4.89 -8.28
C ASN A 228 -2.03 5.88 -9.45
N ALA A 229 -2.02 7.18 -9.14
CA ALA A 229 -2.10 8.26 -10.12
C ALA A 229 -0.80 8.96 -10.51
N ASP A 230 0.32 8.53 -9.93
CA ASP A 230 1.51 9.38 -9.91
C ASP A 230 2.52 9.03 -11.01
N THR A 231 2.41 7.84 -11.63
CA THR A 231 3.44 7.29 -12.53
C THR A 231 2.95 6.85 -13.91
N TYR A 232 1.84 7.44 -14.40
CA TYR A 232 1.25 7.09 -15.69
C TYR A 232 2.18 7.33 -16.88
N THR A 233 2.85 6.28 -17.34
CA THR A 233 3.72 6.29 -18.52
C THR A 233 3.13 5.50 -19.68
N VAL A 234 2.06 4.75 -19.43
CA VAL A 234 1.47 3.80 -20.37
C VAL A 234 0.17 4.37 -20.94
N GLU A 235 0.08 4.37 -22.27
CA GLU A 235 -1.11 4.87 -22.97
C GLU A 235 -2.01 3.73 -23.47
N THR A 236 -1.52 2.50 -23.50
CA THR A 236 -2.10 1.41 -24.29
C THR A 236 -3.10 0.55 -23.54
N ASN A 237 -3.24 0.75 -22.23
CA ASN A 237 -4.14 -0.05 -21.41
C ASN A 237 -4.54 0.66 -20.12
N VAL A 238 -5.62 0.18 -19.53
CA VAL A 238 -6.06 0.49 -18.16
C VAL A 238 -6.54 -0.79 -17.47
N LEU A 239 -6.69 -0.76 -16.15
CA LEU A 239 -7.38 -1.77 -15.34
C LEU A 239 -8.73 -1.20 -14.90
N ILE A 240 -9.79 -1.99 -15.01
CA ILE A 240 -11.11 -1.66 -14.46
C ILE A 240 -11.53 -2.63 -13.36
N ALA A 241 -12.33 -2.15 -12.41
CA ALA A 241 -12.96 -2.93 -11.35
C ALA A 241 -14.39 -2.46 -11.05
N THR A 242 -15.18 -3.29 -10.37
CA THR A 242 -16.54 -2.91 -9.93
C THR A 242 -16.49 -1.77 -8.90
N ASN A 243 -15.42 -1.69 -8.11
CA ASN A 243 -15.24 -0.69 -7.07
C ASN A 243 -14.10 0.27 -7.42
N ALA A 244 -14.31 1.58 -7.29
CA ALA A 244 -13.33 2.61 -7.65
C ALA A 244 -12.02 2.60 -6.83
N ASN A 245 -12.01 1.92 -5.68
CA ASN A 245 -10.84 1.78 -4.81
C ASN A 245 -10.24 0.36 -4.84
N GLU A 246 -10.64 -0.50 -5.79
CA GLU A 246 -10.12 -1.86 -5.87
C GLU A 246 -8.62 -1.87 -6.22
N THR A 247 -7.87 -2.71 -5.52
CA THR A 247 -6.42 -2.90 -5.71
C THR A 247 -6.03 -4.37 -5.86
N LYS A 248 -6.98 -5.30 -5.74
CA LYS A 248 -6.78 -6.72 -5.94
C LYS A 248 -6.93 -7.05 -7.41
N LEU A 249 -5.83 -7.46 -8.03
CA LEU A 249 -5.79 -7.80 -9.45
C LEU A 249 -6.79 -8.90 -9.84
N SER A 250 -7.11 -9.83 -8.94
CA SER A 250 -8.11 -10.88 -9.18
C SER A 250 -9.54 -10.38 -9.31
N LYS A 251 -9.81 -9.13 -8.92
CA LYS A 251 -11.10 -8.44 -9.08
C LYS A 251 -11.09 -7.41 -10.21
N CYS A 252 -10.02 -7.39 -11.01
CA CYS A 252 -9.84 -6.43 -12.10
C CYS A 252 -9.90 -7.11 -13.45
N VAL A 253 -10.22 -6.33 -14.48
CA VAL A 253 -10.13 -6.72 -15.90
C VAL A 253 -9.17 -5.75 -16.61
N ALA A 254 -8.27 -6.31 -17.43
CA ALA A 254 -7.32 -5.52 -18.20
C ALA A 254 -7.96 -5.05 -19.51
N VAL A 255 -7.92 -3.75 -19.78
CA VAL A 255 -8.55 -3.14 -20.94
C VAL A 255 -7.48 -2.69 -21.91
N GLN A 256 -7.48 -3.25 -23.12
CA GLN A 256 -6.64 -2.76 -24.21
C GLN A 256 -7.23 -1.46 -24.75
N LEU A 257 -6.42 -0.42 -24.91
CA LEU A 257 -6.80 0.84 -25.57
C LEU A 257 -6.23 0.87 -27.00
N PRO A 258 -7.00 0.53 -28.05
CA PRO A 258 -6.56 0.62 -29.44
C PRO A 258 -6.19 2.05 -29.81
N LYS A 259 -5.26 2.22 -30.76
CA LYS A 259 -4.86 3.55 -31.24
C LYS A 259 -6.08 4.26 -31.84
N GLY A 260 -6.22 5.56 -31.59
CA GLY A 260 -7.35 6.40 -32.02
C GLY A 260 -8.13 6.93 -30.82
N ALA A 261 -9.39 7.32 -31.06
CA ALA A 261 -10.23 8.05 -30.11
C ALA A 261 -10.32 7.41 -28.72
N VAL A 262 -10.47 6.08 -28.63
CA VAL A 262 -10.55 5.36 -27.35
C VAL A 262 -9.29 5.58 -26.51
N ARG A 263 -8.10 5.36 -27.09
CA ARG A 263 -6.83 5.62 -26.40
C ARG A 263 -6.66 7.10 -26.10
N GLU A 264 -6.91 7.95 -27.08
CA GLU A 264 -6.76 9.39 -26.96
C GLU A 264 -7.64 9.97 -25.87
N GLY A 265 -8.81 9.39 -25.57
CA GLY A 265 -9.72 9.86 -24.52
C GLY A 265 -9.53 9.19 -23.15
N LEU A 266 -9.17 7.90 -23.09
CA LEU A 266 -9.17 7.16 -21.81
C LEU A 266 -7.81 7.03 -21.12
N ASN A 267 -6.70 7.16 -21.85
CA ASN A 267 -5.40 6.82 -21.28
C ASN A 267 -5.02 7.69 -20.07
N LEU A 268 -4.54 7.08 -19.00
CA LEU A 268 -4.25 7.79 -17.75
C LEU A 268 -3.00 8.69 -17.84
N LYS A 269 -2.11 8.46 -18.81
CA LYS A 269 -0.93 9.32 -19.01
C LYS A 269 -1.32 10.75 -19.39
N ALA A 270 -2.22 10.90 -20.36
CA ALA A 270 -2.75 12.20 -20.77
C ALA A 270 -3.95 12.64 -19.91
N HIS A 271 -4.73 11.69 -19.39
CA HIS A 271 -5.99 11.96 -18.70
C HIS A 271 -6.00 11.40 -17.28
N LYS A 272 -5.18 11.98 -16.40
CA LYS A 272 -5.07 11.57 -14.99
C LYS A 272 -6.42 11.63 -14.25
N GLN A 273 -7.29 12.56 -14.66
CA GLN A 273 -8.64 12.74 -14.12
C GLN A 273 -9.56 11.53 -14.36
N ASN A 274 -9.24 10.66 -15.32
CA ASN A 274 -10.02 9.45 -15.56
C ASN A 274 -9.77 8.37 -14.49
N TYR A 275 -8.76 8.55 -13.63
CA TYR A 275 -8.55 7.66 -12.50
C TYR A 275 -9.76 7.69 -11.56
N LYS A 276 -10.29 6.50 -11.25
CA LYS A 276 -11.54 6.27 -10.50
C LYS A 276 -12.82 6.73 -11.20
N GLN A 277 -12.74 7.11 -12.48
CA GLN A 277 -13.93 7.40 -13.28
C GLN A 277 -14.60 6.10 -13.74
N GLU A 278 -15.93 6.05 -13.69
CA GLU A 278 -16.71 4.96 -14.29
C GLU A 278 -16.75 5.11 -15.81
N VAL A 279 -16.53 4.01 -16.53
CA VAL A 279 -16.57 3.94 -17.99
C VAL A 279 -17.50 2.82 -18.45
N VAL A 280 -18.07 2.98 -19.65
CA VAL A 280 -18.84 1.95 -20.35
C VAL A 280 -18.15 1.66 -21.66
N LEU A 281 -17.67 0.42 -21.81
CA LEU A 281 -16.80 -0.01 -22.88
C LEU A 281 -17.53 -0.99 -23.80
N TYR A 282 -17.36 -0.87 -25.11
CA TYR A 282 -17.89 -1.84 -26.07
C TYR A 282 -16.75 -2.54 -26.81
N GLY A 283 -16.67 -3.86 -26.66
CA GLY A 283 -15.62 -4.68 -27.25
C GLY A 283 -15.77 -6.18 -26.93
N ASP A 284 -14.65 -6.89 -27.00
CA ASP A 284 -14.59 -8.33 -26.78
C ASP A 284 -14.00 -8.66 -25.42
N ILE A 285 -14.67 -9.51 -24.64
CA ILE A 285 -14.09 -10.12 -23.44
C ILE A 285 -13.21 -11.28 -23.91
N ASP A 286 -11.91 -11.20 -23.63
CA ASP A 286 -10.90 -12.20 -23.99
C ASP A 286 -9.65 -12.03 -23.11
N LYS A 287 -8.70 -12.97 -23.13
CA LYS A 287 -7.47 -12.86 -22.35
C LYS A 287 -6.61 -11.68 -22.80
N TYR A 288 -6.10 -10.93 -21.82
CA TYR A 288 -5.12 -9.88 -22.02
C TYR A 288 -4.15 -9.83 -20.83
N PHE A 289 -2.86 -9.62 -21.09
CA PHE A 289 -1.79 -9.61 -20.06
C PHE A 289 -1.74 -10.84 -19.13
N GLY A 290 -2.24 -11.99 -19.58
CA GLY A 290 -2.29 -13.23 -18.79
C GLY A 290 -3.48 -13.31 -17.81
N MET A 291 -4.42 -12.37 -17.88
CA MET A 291 -5.65 -12.33 -17.08
C MET A 291 -6.88 -12.10 -17.97
N ALA A 292 -8.06 -12.00 -17.37
CA ALA A 292 -9.27 -11.56 -18.07
C ALA A 292 -9.09 -10.14 -18.60
N GLY A 293 -9.55 -9.89 -19.82
CA GLY A 293 -9.38 -8.61 -20.47
C GLY A 293 -10.55 -8.23 -21.37
N ILE A 294 -10.52 -6.96 -21.80
CA ILE A 294 -11.39 -6.42 -22.84
C ILE A 294 -10.49 -5.91 -23.96
N LYS A 295 -10.75 -6.36 -25.18
CA LYS A 295 -9.98 -6.06 -26.39
C LYS A 295 -10.89 -5.55 -27.49
N ASN A 296 -10.28 -5.10 -28.59
CA ASN A 296 -11.01 -4.66 -29.79
C ASN A 296 -12.06 -3.57 -29.50
N LEU A 297 -11.75 -2.65 -28.58
CA LEU A 297 -12.66 -1.56 -28.23
C LEU A 297 -12.99 -0.71 -29.44
N THR A 298 -14.27 -0.40 -29.59
CA THR A 298 -14.77 0.53 -30.62
C THR A 298 -15.53 1.72 -30.02
N TYR A 299 -15.89 1.66 -28.74
CA TYR A 299 -16.54 2.75 -28.00
C TYR A 299 -16.14 2.70 -26.52
N ALA A 300 -16.08 3.89 -25.90
CA ALA A 300 -15.63 4.13 -24.53
C ALA A 300 -16.21 5.45 -23.98
#